data_AF-A0A5S4FE03-F1
#
_entry.id   AF-A0A5S4FE03-F1
#
_cell.length_a   1.000
_cell.length_b   1.000
_cell.length_c   1.000
_cell.angle_alpha   90.00
_cell.angle_beta   90.00
_cell.angle_gamma   90.00
#
_symmetry.space_group_name_H-M   'P 1'
#
loop_
_entity.id
_entity.type
_entity.pdbx_description
1 polymer ?
#
loop_
_entity_poly.entity_id
_entity_poly.type
_entity_poly.pdbx_seq_one_letter_code
_entity_poly.pdbx_strand_id
1 'polypeptide(L)'
;MRSGGTILVGTFTAVLLLAAGCSSGGSSPPPVQHYEPAPPPKLSILPADGTKKVPPDTGIHVKVTDGKVTGLTVSDAEGHEVSGSAGADGTWRPTWPLKPSTAYTVRVQATGADGKQVAERAGFTTLKPKRVLESGMSPLNGEKVGVGMPIQLLLSQPVTGQEDRAAVERSLTVQMSKPVEGAWSWVSDREVQYRPREYWPTGEQVTVVAHLAGLRIGRSLWGDRNRSVSFTVGPEHITKIRNGTHKAVVRKNGEVVRTIPVSLGKRGDESYSGTMIAQEKAADFLMDSATIGRPGEYYAHTKWNVRMTYSGMFFHAAPWSTGAQGNRNVSHGCVNASLANAHWFYNFTQRGDIIKVTGTSRKLQFGNGPTPWAKSWEEWLAGSALSGRSTSDPRL
;
A
#
# COMPACT_ATOMS: atom_id res chain seq x y z
N MET A 1 -17.76 -21.18 61.20
CA MET A 1 -18.66 -22.07 60.44
C MET A 1 -17.73 -23.02 59.67
N ARG A 2 -17.38 -24.22 60.18
CA ARG A 2 -18.11 -25.50 60.04
C ARG A 2 -18.74 -25.62 58.64
N SER A 3 -18.51 -26.62 57.80
CA SER A 3 -18.01 -28.00 57.93
C SER A 3 -17.90 -28.58 56.51
N GLY A 4 -16.89 -29.38 56.15
CA GLY A 4 -16.96 -30.86 56.13
C GLY A 4 -16.88 -31.36 54.68
N GLY A 5 -16.30 -32.50 54.32
CA GLY A 5 -15.70 -33.58 55.08
C GLY A 5 -14.94 -34.53 54.14
N THR A 6 -14.09 -35.36 54.74
CA THR A 6 -13.05 -36.21 54.14
C THR A 6 -13.42 -37.69 54.31
N ILE A 7 -12.65 -38.58 53.64
CA ILE A 7 -12.37 -40.02 53.94
C ILE A 7 -13.32 -41.00 53.19
N LEU A 8 -12.86 -41.98 52.41
CA LEU A 8 -12.23 -43.23 52.87
C LEU A 8 -11.23 -43.87 51.87
N VAL A 9 -10.06 -44.21 52.42
CA VAL A 9 -9.10 -45.21 51.94
C VAL A 9 -9.45 -46.54 52.63
N GLY A 10 -9.43 -47.65 51.90
CA GLY A 10 -9.59 -48.99 52.43
C GLY A 10 -8.62 -49.97 51.78
N THR A 11 -7.55 -50.30 52.50
CA THR A 11 -6.66 -51.45 52.27
C THR A 11 -7.22 -52.69 52.98
N PHE A 12 -7.14 -53.87 52.36
CA PHE A 12 -7.08 -55.14 53.07
C PHE A 12 -6.23 -56.18 52.32
N THR A 13 -5.70 -57.09 53.11
CA THR A 13 -4.43 -57.80 52.98
C THR A 13 -4.58 -59.22 52.41
N ALA A 14 -3.45 -59.75 51.94
CA ALA A 14 -3.20 -61.03 51.30
C ALA A 14 -3.57 -62.31 52.08
N VAL A 15 -3.74 -63.43 51.35
CA VAL A 15 -3.27 -64.79 51.73
C VAL A 15 -2.90 -65.59 50.46
N LEU A 16 -1.73 -66.23 50.46
CA LEU A 16 -1.22 -67.20 49.48
C LEU A 16 -1.91 -68.57 49.61
N LEU A 17 -1.98 -69.36 48.52
CA LEU A 17 -1.59 -70.78 48.49
C LEU A 17 -1.60 -71.34 47.05
N LEU A 18 -0.56 -72.12 46.73
CA LEU A 18 -0.29 -72.82 45.47
C LEU A 18 -1.12 -74.10 45.33
N ALA A 19 -1.53 -74.45 44.11
CA ALA A 19 -1.55 -75.83 43.62
C ALA A 19 -1.68 -75.88 42.08
N ALA A 20 -0.81 -76.66 41.45
CA ALA A 20 -0.80 -76.96 40.02
C ALA A 20 -1.91 -77.95 39.64
N GLY A 21 -2.46 -77.80 38.44
CA GLY A 21 -3.36 -78.76 37.81
C GLY A 21 -3.32 -78.62 36.29
N CYS A 22 -2.62 -79.54 35.64
CA CYS A 22 -2.59 -79.67 34.18
C CYS A 22 -3.97 -80.09 33.65
N SER A 23 -4.48 -79.39 32.63
CA SER A 23 -5.44 -79.97 31.69
C SER A 23 -5.14 -79.44 30.29
N SER A 24 -4.74 -80.36 29.43
CA SER A 24 -4.45 -80.17 28.01
C SER A 24 -5.74 -79.95 27.22
N GLY A 25 -6.03 -78.70 26.86
CA GLY A 25 -7.08 -78.33 25.93
C GLY A 25 -6.49 -77.59 24.74
N GLY A 26 -6.41 -78.26 23.59
CA GLY A 26 -5.87 -77.71 22.35
C GLY A 26 -6.59 -76.42 21.95
N SER A 27 -5.87 -75.30 21.98
CA SER A 27 -6.31 -74.03 21.44
C SER A 27 -5.44 -73.73 20.23
N SER A 28 -6.03 -73.80 19.04
CA SER A 28 -5.39 -73.33 17.81
C SER A 28 -4.94 -71.88 18.01
N PRO A 29 -3.72 -71.50 17.59
CA PRO A 29 -3.29 -70.12 17.66
C PRO A 29 -4.24 -69.24 16.84
N PRO A 30 -4.58 -68.02 17.30
CA PRO A 30 -5.38 -67.09 16.52
C PRO A 30 -4.70 -66.84 15.17
N PRO A 31 -5.45 -66.63 14.08
CA PRO A 31 -4.87 -66.32 12.80
C PRO A 31 -3.97 -65.11 12.97
N VAL A 32 -2.68 -65.28 12.67
CA VAL A 32 -1.73 -64.19 12.55
C VAL A 32 -2.29 -63.29 11.46
N GLN A 33 -2.87 -62.15 11.88
CA GLN A 33 -3.18 -61.09 10.94
C GLN A 33 -1.84 -60.65 10.37
N HIS A 34 -1.58 -61.03 9.12
CA HIS A 34 -0.58 -60.36 8.32
C HIS A 34 -1.02 -58.90 8.24
N TYR A 35 -0.49 -58.05 9.12
CA TYR A 35 -0.48 -56.62 8.89
C TYR A 35 0.41 -56.41 7.68
N GLU A 36 -0.23 -56.36 6.51
CA GLU A 36 0.42 -55.86 5.31
C GLU A 36 0.94 -54.46 5.66
N PRO A 37 2.27 -54.21 5.58
CA PRO A 37 2.81 -52.91 5.93
C PRO A 37 2.09 -51.85 5.10
N ALA A 38 1.50 -50.85 5.75
CA ALA A 38 0.86 -49.77 5.02
C ALA A 38 1.89 -49.18 4.03
N PRO A 39 1.50 -48.95 2.77
CA PRO A 39 2.43 -48.50 1.75
C PRO A 39 3.11 -47.19 2.19
N PRO A 40 4.41 -47.01 1.91
CA PRO A 40 5.11 -45.80 2.30
C PRO A 40 4.47 -44.59 1.60
N PRO A 41 4.31 -43.46 2.30
CA PRO A 41 3.70 -42.27 1.72
C PRO A 41 4.51 -41.79 0.51
N LYS A 42 3.82 -41.51 -0.61
CA LYS A 42 4.46 -40.97 -1.81
C LYS A 42 4.19 -39.48 -1.92
N LEU A 43 5.26 -38.70 -2.05
CA LEU A 43 5.21 -37.26 -2.20
C LEU A 43 5.48 -36.85 -3.65
N SER A 44 4.77 -35.82 -4.11
CA SER A 44 5.10 -35.14 -5.36
C SER A 44 4.85 -33.65 -5.20
N ILE A 45 5.80 -32.85 -5.71
CA ILE A 45 5.80 -31.40 -5.61
C ILE A 45 5.77 -30.84 -7.04
N LEU A 46 4.87 -29.91 -7.30
CA LEU A 46 4.88 -29.07 -8.51
C LEU A 46 4.99 -27.60 -8.10
N PRO A 47 5.91 -26.80 -8.68
CA PRO A 47 6.85 -27.16 -9.75
C PRO A 47 7.85 -28.26 -9.35
N ALA A 48 8.17 -29.15 -10.30
CA ALA A 48 9.11 -30.26 -10.07
C ALA A 48 10.54 -29.74 -9.85
N ASP A 49 11.38 -30.56 -9.22
CA ASP A 49 12.78 -30.22 -8.97
C ASP A 49 13.53 -29.87 -10.28
N GLY A 50 14.30 -28.78 -10.24
CA GLY A 50 15.01 -28.24 -11.39
C GLY A 50 14.16 -27.44 -12.39
N THR A 51 12.85 -27.27 -12.16
CA THR A 51 11.98 -26.52 -13.08
C THR A 51 12.46 -25.07 -13.22
N LYS A 52 12.56 -24.59 -14.46
CA LYS A 52 12.97 -23.22 -14.78
C LYS A 52 11.83 -22.43 -15.41
N LYS A 53 11.90 -21.10 -15.31
CA LYS A 53 10.94 -20.15 -15.90
C LYS A 53 9.51 -20.31 -15.35
N VAL A 54 9.39 -20.65 -14.07
CA VAL A 54 8.09 -20.72 -13.40
C VAL A 54 7.47 -19.31 -13.33
N PRO A 55 6.21 -19.12 -13.75
CA PRO A 55 5.51 -17.86 -13.53
C PRO A 55 5.44 -17.51 -12.03
N PRO A 56 5.79 -16.28 -11.61
CA PRO A 56 5.84 -15.92 -10.19
C PRO A 56 4.51 -16.00 -9.43
N ASP A 57 3.40 -16.03 -10.15
CA ASP A 57 2.02 -16.23 -9.64
C ASP A 57 1.60 -17.71 -9.56
N THR A 58 2.53 -18.64 -9.83
CA THR A 58 2.25 -20.09 -9.79
C THR A 58 2.15 -20.60 -8.36
N GLY A 59 1.04 -21.29 -8.05
CA GLY A 59 0.89 -22.02 -6.79
C GLY A 59 1.77 -23.28 -6.75
N ILE A 60 2.17 -23.67 -5.55
CA ILE A 60 2.95 -24.88 -5.30
C ILE A 60 1.98 -25.99 -4.92
N HIS A 61 1.81 -26.97 -5.80
CA HIS A 61 0.94 -28.11 -5.56
C HIS A 61 1.74 -29.23 -4.90
N VAL A 62 1.22 -29.71 -3.77
CA VAL A 62 1.80 -30.85 -3.05
C VAL A 62 0.76 -31.96 -3.02
N LYS A 63 1.10 -33.10 -3.61
CA LYS A 63 0.25 -34.30 -3.56
C LYS A 63 0.95 -35.38 -2.73
N VAL A 64 0.22 -35.90 -1.76
CA VAL A 64 0.63 -37.02 -0.90
C VAL A 64 -0.35 -38.17 -1.13
N THR A 65 0.16 -39.39 -1.35
CA THR A 65 -0.64 -40.61 -1.22
C THR A 65 -0.26 -41.31 0.08
N ASP A 66 -1.21 -41.99 0.70
CA ASP A 66 -0.98 -42.85 1.87
C ASP A 66 -0.38 -42.12 3.09
N GLY A 67 -0.62 -40.81 3.17
CA GLY A 67 -0.14 -39.94 4.25
C GLY A 67 -0.77 -38.54 4.24
N LYS A 68 -0.34 -37.69 5.17
CA LYS A 68 -0.78 -36.29 5.31
C LYS A 68 0.41 -35.36 5.38
N VAL A 69 0.33 -34.21 4.70
CA VAL A 69 1.32 -33.13 4.85
C VAL A 69 1.29 -32.62 6.29
N THR A 70 2.45 -32.59 6.93
CA THR A 70 2.64 -32.09 8.30
C THR A 70 3.48 -30.82 8.35
N GLY A 71 4.23 -30.53 7.29
CA GLY A 71 5.00 -29.29 7.16
C GLY A 71 5.26 -28.94 5.71
N LEU A 72 5.18 -27.65 5.37
CA LEU A 72 5.55 -27.13 4.07
C LEU A 72 6.21 -25.77 4.27
N THR A 73 7.45 -25.65 3.81
CA THR A 73 8.18 -24.37 3.81
C THR A 73 8.68 -24.05 2.41
N VAL A 74 8.66 -22.77 2.07
CA VAL A 74 9.17 -22.25 0.79
C VAL A 74 10.15 -21.14 1.12
N SER A 75 11.36 -21.20 0.57
CA SER A 75 12.43 -20.23 0.86
C SER A 75 13.13 -19.77 -0.42
N ASP A 76 13.55 -18.50 -0.47
CA ASP A 76 14.43 -18.02 -1.53
C ASP A 76 15.87 -18.53 -1.34
N ALA A 77 16.75 -18.24 -2.31
CA ALA A 77 18.14 -18.71 -2.30
C ALA A 77 18.94 -18.14 -1.12
N GLU A 78 18.51 -17.00 -0.57
CA GLU A 78 19.08 -16.37 0.61
C GLU A 78 18.55 -16.96 1.93
N GLY A 79 17.58 -17.87 1.86
CA GLY A 79 17.00 -18.54 3.03
C GLY A 79 15.82 -17.81 3.66
N HIS A 80 15.31 -16.72 3.06
CA HIS A 80 14.11 -16.06 3.56
C HIS A 80 12.88 -16.90 3.24
N GLU A 81 12.08 -17.19 4.27
CA GLU A 81 10.84 -17.91 4.11
C GLU A 81 9.77 -17.04 3.43
N VAL A 82 9.03 -17.64 2.50
CA VAL A 82 7.93 -17.01 1.79
C VAL A 82 6.65 -17.29 2.57
N SER A 83 5.97 -16.23 3.01
CA SER A 83 4.64 -16.38 3.62
C SER A 83 3.61 -16.87 2.60
N GLY A 84 2.79 -17.83 3.02
CA GLY A 84 1.71 -18.38 2.21
C GLY A 84 0.90 -19.41 2.97
N SER A 85 -0.14 -19.93 2.33
CA SER A 85 -1.06 -20.90 2.94
C SER A 85 -1.51 -21.94 1.93
N ALA A 86 -1.82 -23.14 2.43
CA ALA A 86 -2.42 -24.20 1.63
C ALA A 86 -3.94 -23.99 1.51
N GLY A 87 -4.45 -24.06 0.28
CA GLY A 87 -5.88 -24.11 0.00
C GLY A 87 -6.47 -25.50 0.30
N ALA A 88 -7.81 -25.59 0.28
CA ALA A 88 -8.54 -26.85 0.45
C ALA A 88 -8.24 -27.88 -0.67
N ASP A 89 -7.74 -27.41 -1.81
CA ASP A 89 -7.30 -28.21 -2.95
C ASP A 89 -5.88 -28.80 -2.77
N GLY A 90 -5.22 -28.54 -1.63
CA GLY A 90 -3.85 -28.97 -1.37
C GLY A 90 -2.78 -28.10 -2.07
N THR A 91 -3.20 -26.99 -2.69
CA THR A 91 -2.27 -26.06 -3.33
C THR A 91 -1.81 -25.01 -2.34
N TRP A 92 -0.51 -24.96 -2.07
CA TRP A 92 0.09 -23.86 -1.34
C TRP A 92 0.22 -22.63 -2.25
N ARG A 93 -0.25 -21.48 -1.76
CA ARG A 93 -0.17 -20.21 -2.48
C ARG A 93 0.58 -19.20 -1.63
N PRO A 94 1.54 -18.47 -2.20
CA PRO A 94 2.20 -17.41 -1.47
C PRO A 94 1.21 -16.27 -1.24
N THR A 95 1.34 -15.55 -0.12
CA THR A 95 0.52 -14.37 0.20
C THR A 95 0.68 -13.27 -0.86
N TRP A 96 1.90 -13.14 -1.39
CA TRP A 96 2.26 -12.25 -2.49
C TRP A 96 2.90 -13.05 -3.62
N PRO A 97 2.83 -12.61 -4.88
CA PRO A 97 3.56 -13.27 -5.96
C PRO A 97 5.05 -13.42 -5.62
N LEU A 98 5.66 -14.49 -6.11
CA LEU A 98 7.08 -14.75 -5.91
C LEU A 98 7.92 -13.68 -6.61
N LYS A 99 9.17 -13.50 -6.19
CA LYS A 99 10.09 -12.57 -6.88
C LYS A 99 10.45 -13.13 -8.26
N PRO A 100 10.51 -12.30 -9.31
CA PRO A 100 10.99 -12.73 -10.62
C PRO A 100 12.49 -13.06 -10.58
N SER A 101 12.97 -13.86 -11.54
CA SER A 101 14.39 -14.26 -11.68
C SER A 101 15.03 -14.83 -10.40
N THR A 102 14.24 -15.49 -9.55
CA THR A 102 14.65 -15.94 -8.21
C THR A 102 14.54 -17.46 -8.10
N ALA A 103 15.52 -18.08 -7.45
CA ALA A 103 15.49 -19.50 -7.13
C ALA A 103 14.80 -19.72 -5.78
N TYR A 104 13.93 -20.73 -5.73
CA TYR A 104 13.17 -21.12 -4.56
C TYR A 104 13.38 -22.59 -4.24
N THR A 105 13.37 -22.92 -2.96
CA THR A 105 13.36 -24.29 -2.46
C THR A 105 12.09 -24.53 -1.66
N VAL A 106 11.33 -25.55 -2.08
CA VAL A 106 10.19 -26.10 -1.35
C VAL A 106 10.66 -27.29 -0.54
N ARG A 107 10.29 -27.36 0.73
CA ARG A 107 10.49 -28.53 1.59
C ARG A 107 9.14 -28.98 2.11
N VAL A 108 8.83 -30.25 1.92
CA VAL A 108 7.58 -30.86 2.36
C VAL A 108 7.91 -31.99 3.32
N GLN A 109 7.19 -32.04 4.43
CA GLN A 109 7.17 -33.15 5.37
C GLN A 109 5.77 -33.76 5.35
N ALA A 110 5.69 -35.08 5.32
CA ALA A 110 4.44 -35.80 5.46
C ALA A 110 4.60 -37.00 6.39
N THR A 111 3.49 -37.37 7.04
CA THR A 111 3.41 -38.56 7.88
C THR A 111 2.52 -39.59 7.21
N GLY A 112 3.03 -40.80 7.03
CA GLY A 112 2.31 -41.94 6.47
C GLY A 112 1.27 -42.51 7.42
N ALA A 113 0.38 -43.36 6.90
CA ALA A 113 -0.57 -44.11 7.73
C ALA A 113 0.11 -45.06 8.72
N ASP A 114 1.37 -45.46 8.46
CA ASP A 114 2.23 -46.22 9.36
C ASP A 114 2.91 -45.36 10.45
N GLY A 115 2.62 -44.06 10.49
CA GLY A 115 3.22 -43.11 11.44
C GLY A 115 4.63 -42.65 11.09
N LYS A 116 5.24 -43.15 10.00
CA LYS A 116 6.59 -42.73 9.59
C LYS A 116 6.56 -41.39 8.88
N GLN A 117 7.59 -40.59 9.12
CA GLN A 117 7.78 -39.32 8.42
C GLN A 117 8.61 -39.51 7.15
N VAL A 118 8.18 -38.83 6.09
CA VAL A 118 8.94 -38.66 4.85
C VAL A 118 9.12 -37.18 4.59
N ALA A 119 10.27 -36.82 4.01
CA ALA A 119 10.56 -35.45 3.62
C ALA A 119 11.04 -35.42 2.18
N GLU A 120 10.51 -34.47 1.40
CA GLU A 120 10.94 -34.20 0.05
C GLU A 120 11.28 -32.72 -0.15
N ARG A 121 12.12 -32.47 -1.16
CA ARG A 121 12.51 -31.12 -1.54
C ARG A 121 12.41 -30.97 -3.05
N ALA A 122 12.01 -29.79 -3.49
CA ALA A 122 12.06 -29.40 -4.89
C ALA A 122 12.55 -27.97 -5.03
N GLY A 123 13.54 -27.76 -5.88
CA GLY A 123 14.02 -26.44 -6.28
C GLY A 123 13.43 -26.01 -7.61
N PHE A 124 13.08 -24.73 -7.75
CA PHE A 124 12.69 -24.17 -9.04
C PHE A 124 13.16 -22.72 -9.18
N THR A 125 13.15 -22.18 -10.40
CA THR A 125 13.51 -20.78 -10.67
C THR A 125 12.38 -20.08 -11.40
N THR A 126 12.00 -18.90 -10.90
CA THR A 126 10.99 -18.06 -11.56
C THR A 126 11.52 -17.47 -12.87
N LEU A 127 10.61 -17.11 -13.77
CA LEU A 127 10.98 -16.52 -15.06
C LEU A 127 11.68 -15.16 -14.90
N LYS A 128 12.53 -14.83 -15.87
CA LYS A 128 13.04 -13.48 -16.10
C LYS A 128 12.08 -12.73 -17.01
N PRO A 129 11.40 -11.67 -16.54
CA PRO A 129 10.46 -10.93 -17.37
C PRO A 129 11.14 -10.28 -18.57
N LYS A 130 10.48 -10.30 -19.73
CA LYS A 130 10.90 -9.52 -20.91
C LYS A 130 10.44 -8.07 -20.82
N ARG A 131 9.29 -7.84 -20.18
CA ARG A 131 8.73 -6.51 -19.90
C ARG A 131 8.52 -6.39 -18.40
N VAL A 132 8.95 -5.26 -17.87
CA VAL A 132 8.95 -4.99 -16.44
C VAL A 132 8.08 -3.76 -16.16
N LEU A 133 7.24 -3.87 -15.14
CA LEU A 133 6.50 -2.76 -14.56
C LEU A 133 7.33 -2.23 -13.40
N GLU A 134 7.95 -1.07 -13.61
CA GLU A 134 8.60 -0.33 -12.55
C GLU A 134 7.59 0.61 -11.91
N SER A 135 7.77 0.85 -10.62
CA SER A 135 6.97 1.81 -9.87
C SER A 135 7.84 2.88 -9.23
N GLY A 136 7.25 4.05 -8.98
CA GLY A 136 7.75 5.08 -8.08
C GLY A 136 6.69 5.37 -7.02
N MET A 137 7.09 5.93 -5.87
CA MET A 137 6.14 6.30 -4.82
C MET A 137 6.40 7.70 -4.29
N SER A 138 5.32 8.35 -3.88
CA SER A 138 5.30 9.62 -3.14
C SER A 138 4.29 9.47 -2.00
N PRO A 139 4.55 9.93 -0.76
CA PRO A 139 5.77 10.59 -0.30
C PRO A 139 7.04 9.74 -0.38
N LEU A 140 8.21 10.38 -0.20
CA LEU A 140 9.48 9.67 -0.13
C LEU A 140 9.68 9.07 1.27
N ASN A 141 10.54 8.05 1.38
CA ASN A 141 10.85 7.42 2.65
C ASN A 141 11.48 8.42 3.63
N GLY A 142 10.95 8.48 4.85
CA GLY A 142 11.35 9.40 5.92
C GLY A 142 10.81 10.82 5.75
N GLU A 143 9.98 11.09 4.73
CA GLU A 143 9.49 12.44 4.48
C GLU A 143 8.46 12.88 5.53
N LYS A 144 8.47 14.17 5.88
CA LYS A 144 7.41 14.81 6.65
C LYS A 144 6.52 15.65 5.73
N VAL A 145 5.22 15.38 5.74
CA VAL A 145 4.25 15.97 4.80
C VAL A 145 3.07 16.62 5.53
N GLY A 146 2.34 17.49 4.85
CA GLY A 146 1.11 18.11 5.34
C GLY A 146 -0.08 17.16 5.31
N VAL A 147 -1.12 17.53 6.03
CA VAL A 147 -2.34 16.73 6.25
C VAL A 147 -3.13 16.39 4.98
N GLY A 148 -2.87 17.10 3.88
CA GLY A 148 -3.52 16.87 2.59
C GLY A 148 -2.78 15.91 1.66
N MET A 149 -1.59 15.43 2.01
CA MET A 149 -0.75 14.66 1.11
C MET A 149 -1.38 13.31 0.72
N PRO A 150 -1.62 13.01 -0.56
CA PRO A 150 -1.98 11.65 -0.97
C PRO A 150 -0.73 10.76 -0.97
N ILE A 151 -0.96 9.46 -0.84
CA ILE A 151 0.01 8.45 -1.28
C ILE A 151 -0.18 8.30 -2.78
N GLN A 152 0.89 8.25 -3.55
CA GLN A 152 0.88 8.08 -5.00
C GLN A 152 1.77 6.90 -5.36
N LEU A 153 1.25 6.00 -6.17
CA LEU A 153 2.01 4.96 -6.85
C LEU A 153 2.03 5.31 -8.34
N LEU A 154 3.22 5.62 -8.84
CA LEU A 154 3.48 5.96 -10.24
C LEU A 154 4.00 4.71 -10.96
N LEU A 155 3.53 4.45 -12.17
CA LEU A 155 3.81 3.23 -12.93
C LEU A 155 4.52 3.57 -14.25
N SER A 156 5.58 2.83 -14.61
CA SER A 156 6.33 3.08 -15.84
C SER A 156 5.58 2.69 -17.12
N GLN A 157 4.56 1.85 -17.00
CA GLN A 157 3.72 1.34 -18.08
C GLN A 157 2.23 1.49 -17.71
N PRO A 158 1.34 1.70 -18.69
CA PRO A 158 -0.09 1.83 -18.42
C PRO A 158 -0.72 0.49 -17.99
N VAL A 159 -1.65 0.56 -17.05
CA VAL A 159 -2.50 -0.54 -16.56
C VAL A 159 -3.95 -0.19 -16.86
N THR A 160 -4.46 -0.73 -17.98
CA THR A 160 -5.78 -0.37 -18.52
C THR A 160 -6.88 -1.38 -18.18
N GLY A 161 -6.52 -2.64 -17.91
CA GLY A 161 -7.47 -3.70 -17.59
C GLY A 161 -8.02 -3.55 -16.18
N GLN A 162 -9.34 -3.66 -16.00
CA GLN A 162 -9.98 -3.53 -14.69
C GLN A 162 -9.47 -4.56 -13.68
N GLU A 163 -9.29 -5.81 -14.12
CA GLU A 163 -8.75 -6.90 -13.27
C GLU A 163 -7.31 -6.64 -12.88
N ASP A 164 -6.48 -6.16 -13.82
CA ASP A 164 -5.09 -5.80 -13.55
C ASP A 164 -5.00 -4.64 -12.55
N ARG A 165 -5.86 -3.63 -12.71
CA ARG A 165 -5.97 -2.51 -11.76
C ARG A 165 -6.36 -2.99 -10.37
N ALA A 166 -7.34 -3.89 -10.29
CA ALA A 166 -7.74 -4.51 -9.03
C ALA A 166 -6.61 -5.36 -8.42
N ALA A 167 -5.83 -6.07 -9.23
CA ALA A 167 -4.67 -6.84 -8.78
C ALA A 167 -3.56 -5.92 -8.22
N VAL A 168 -3.31 -4.78 -8.85
CA VAL A 168 -2.41 -3.74 -8.31
C VAL A 168 -2.94 -3.24 -6.98
N GLU A 169 -4.21 -2.82 -6.88
CA GLU A 169 -4.76 -2.30 -5.62
C GLU A 169 -4.70 -3.30 -4.46
N ARG A 170 -5.02 -4.58 -4.70
CA ARG A 170 -4.89 -5.63 -3.66
C ARG A 170 -3.45 -5.85 -3.22
N SER A 171 -2.48 -5.50 -4.06
CA SER A 171 -1.05 -5.61 -3.76
C SER A 171 -0.51 -4.40 -3.00
N LEU A 172 -1.37 -3.47 -2.57
CA LEU A 172 -0.99 -2.26 -1.84
C LEU A 172 -1.54 -2.30 -0.42
N THR A 173 -0.65 -2.20 0.55
CA THR A 173 -1.02 -2.12 1.97
C THR A 173 -0.66 -0.76 2.54
N VAL A 174 -1.55 -0.21 3.36
CA VAL A 174 -1.34 1.05 4.08
C VAL A 174 -1.49 0.79 5.57
N GLN A 175 -0.40 0.93 6.29
CA GLN A 175 -0.33 0.77 7.73
C GLN A 175 -0.31 2.15 8.38
N MET A 176 -1.14 2.34 9.40
CA MET A 176 -1.36 3.62 10.07
C MET A 176 -1.23 3.41 11.58
N SER A 177 -0.53 4.32 12.25
CA SER A 177 -0.50 4.41 13.70
C SER A 177 -1.86 4.72 14.33
N LYS A 178 -2.72 5.51 13.66
CA LYS A 178 -4.12 5.75 14.01
C LYS A 178 -4.96 5.42 12.77
N PRO A 179 -5.61 4.24 12.74
CA PRO A 179 -6.40 3.81 11.60
C PRO A 179 -7.52 4.82 11.26
N VAL A 180 -7.56 5.25 10.00
CA VAL A 180 -8.61 6.09 9.44
C VAL A 180 -9.13 5.47 8.14
N GLU A 181 -10.41 5.72 7.84
CA GLU A 181 -11.03 5.28 6.58
C GLU A 181 -10.30 5.93 5.40
N GLY A 182 -9.93 5.14 4.39
CA GLY A 182 -9.33 5.62 3.16
C GLY A 182 -9.42 4.61 2.03
N ALA A 183 -9.08 5.05 0.81
CA ALA A 183 -9.23 4.24 -0.39
C ALA A 183 -8.25 4.65 -1.48
N TRP A 184 -7.90 3.67 -2.32
CA TRP A 184 -7.19 3.87 -3.57
C TRP A 184 -8.14 4.39 -4.66
N SER A 185 -7.62 5.18 -5.59
CA SER A 185 -8.35 5.72 -6.74
C SER A 185 -7.39 5.91 -7.91
N TRP A 186 -7.75 5.41 -9.08
CA TRP A 186 -6.96 5.59 -10.30
C TRP A 186 -7.10 7.02 -10.82
N VAL A 187 -5.97 7.71 -10.97
CA VAL A 187 -5.89 9.07 -11.52
C VAL A 187 -5.64 9.02 -13.03
N SER A 188 -4.89 8.03 -13.48
CA SER A 188 -4.65 7.71 -14.88
C SER A 188 -4.29 6.23 -15.02
N ASP A 189 -4.06 5.73 -16.24
CA ASP A 189 -3.55 4.36 -16.43
C ASP A 189 -2.16 4.13 -15.79
N ARG A 190 -1.46 5.19 -15.39
CA ARG A 190 -0.09 5.11 -14.84
C ARG A 190 0.02 5.62 -13.40
N GLU A 191 -1.10 5.96 -12.77
CA GLU A 191 -1.08 6.51 -11.43
C GLU A 191 -2.32 6.11 -10.65
N VAL A 192 -2.09 5.50 -9.49
CA VAL A 192 -3.12 5.25 -8.47
C VAL A 192 -2.71 5.99 -7.20
N GLN A 193 -3.68 6.65 -6.59
CA GLN A 193 -3.46 7.42 -5.36
C GLN A 193 -4.32 6.87 -4.22
N TYR A 194 -3.83 6.96 -2.99
CA TYR A 194 -4.61 6.73 -1.79
C TYR A 194 -4.74 8.03 -1.00
N ARG A 195 -5.94 8.29 -0.50
CA ARG A 195 -6.16 9.27 0.56
C ARG A 195 -7.19 8.78 1.58
N PRO A 196 -7.10 9.26 2.83
CA PRO A 196 -8.18 9.15 3.79
C PRO A 196 -9.42 9.92 3.34
N ARG A 197 -10.57 9.59 3.93
CA ARG A 197 -11.84 10.28 3.71
C ARG A 197 -11.75 11.75 4.10
N GLU A 198 -11.19 12.02 5.27
CA GLU A 198 -10.85 13.35 5.79
C GLU A 198 -9.33 13.58 5.74
N TYR A 199 -8.85 14.78 6.03
CA TYR A 199 -7.39 15.04 6.06
C TYR A 199 -6.69 14.13 7.08
N TRP A 200 -5.43 13.79 6.82
CA TRP A 200 -4.66 12.93 7.72
C TRP A 200 -4.58 13.52 9.14
N PRO A 201 -4.66 12.67 10.19
CA PRO A 201 -4.39 13.11 11.55
C PRO A 201 -2.97 13.68 11.69
N THR A 202 -2.80 14.75 12.47
CA THR A 202 -1.46 15.25 12.82
C THR A 202 -0.69 14.22 13.63
N GLY A 203 0.61 14.05 13.31
CA GLY A 203 1.51 13.10 13.94
C GLY A 203 1.34 11.66 13.49
N GLU A 204 0.50 11.41 12.47
CA GLU A 204 0.27 10.07 11.91
C GLU A 204 1.55 9.50 11.29
N GLN A 205 1.89 8.28 11.66
CA GLN A 205 2.94 7.48 11.02
C GLN A 205 2.30 6.54 10.01
N VAL A 206 2.67 6.69 8.75
CA VAL A 206 2.11 5.89 7.66
C VAL A 206 3.24 5.09 7.01
N THR A 207 3.05 3.77 6.89
CA THR A 207 3.90 2.89 6.09
C THR A 207 3.10 2.30 4.96
N VAL A 208 3.61 2.42 3.75
CA VAL A 208 2.98 1.89 2.53
C VAL A 208 3.87 0.82 1.95
N VAL A 209 3.32 -0.37 1.72
CA VAL A 209 4.04 -1.46 1.06
C VAL A 209 3.33 -1.82 -0.23
N ALA A 210 4.06 -1.72 -1.34
CA ALA A 210 3.63 -2.16 -2.66
C ALA A 210 4.27 -3.51 -2.98
N HIS A 211 3.48 -4.57 -2.90
CA HIS A 211 3.87 -5.97 -3.14
C HIS A 211 3.81 -6.33 -4.62
N LEU A 212 4.53 -5.57 -5.47
CA LEU A 212 4.44 -5.70 -6.92
C LEU A 212 5.43 -6.72 -7.52
N ALA A 213 6.43 -7.19 -6.78
CA ALA A 213 7.40 -8.16 -7.31
C ALA A 213 6.68 -9.40 -7.85
N GLY A 214 6.83 -9.67 -9.14
CA GLY A 214 6.19 -10.83 -9.77
C GLY A 214 4.68 -10.73 -9.92
N LEU A 215 4.07 -9.57 -9.64
CA LEU A 215 2.68 -9.32 -9.98
C LEU A 215 2.51 -9.30 -11.49
N ARG A 216 1.65 -10.17 -12.01
CA ARG A 216 1.33 -10.22 -13.44
C ARG A 216 0.36 -9.11 -13.80
N ILE A 217 0.65 -8.40 -14.88
CA ILE A 217 -0.23 -7.41 -15.50
C ILE A 217 -0.41 -7.77 -16.98
N GLY A 218 -1.65 -8.01 -17.38
CA GLY A 218 -1.97 -8.53 -18.70
C GLY A 218 -1.21 -9.82 -19.02
N ARG A 219 -0.69 -9.93 -20.25
CA ARG A 219 -0.09 -11.20 -20.74
C ARG A 219 1.39 -11.37 -20.45
N SER A 220 2.16 -10.29 -20.34
CA SER A 220 3.63 -10.36 -20.36
C SER A 220 4.36 -9.30 -19.55
N LEU A 221 3.62 -8.41 -18.87
CA LEU A 221 4.19 -7.40 -18.00
C LEU A 221 4.21 -7.93 -16.57
N TRP A 222 5.34 -7.80 -15.90
CA TRP A 222 5.53 -8.28 -14.53
C TRP A 222 6.10 -7.17 -13.67
N GLY A 223 5.61 -7.01 -12.45
CA GLY A 223 6.20 -6.06 -11.53
C GLY A 223 7.62 -6.44 -11.13
N ASP A 224 8.49 -5.43 -11.08
CA ASP A 224 9.93 -5.58 -10.88
C ASP A 224 10.26 -6.07 -9.45
N ARG A 225 9.81 -5.28 -8.47
CA ARG A 225 10.20 -5.42 -7.07
C ARG A 225 9.11 -4.88 -6.16
N ASN A 226 9.17 -5.30 -4.90
CA ASN A 226 8.39 -4.70 -3.84
C ASN A 226 8.98 -3.35 -3.47
N ARG A 227 8.16 -2.41 -3.01
CA ARG A 227 8.61 -1.15 -2.44
C ARG A 227 7.96 -0.91 -1.09
N SER A 228 8.69 -0.28 -0.19
CA SER A 228 8.16 0.18 1.08
C SER A 228 8.62 1.62 1.32
N VAL A 229 7.71 2.48 1.76
CA VAL A 229 8.01 3.83 2.22
C VAL A 229 7.27 4.11 3.52
N SER A 230 7.94 4.78 4.45
CA SER A 230 7.32 5.32 5.64
C SER A 230 7.42 6.84 5.63
N PHE A 231 6.37 7.54 6.05
CA PHE A 231 6.35 9.00 6.16
C PHE A 231 5.57 9.44 7.39
N THR A 232 5.78 10.70 7.78
CA THR A 232 5.14 11.32 8.94
C THR A 232 4.24 12.46 8.50
N VAL A 233 3.04 12.51 9.06
CA VAL A 233 2.14 13.66 8.88
C VAL A 233 2.48 14.73 9.93
N GLY A 234 2.90 15.89 9.46
CA GLY A 234 3.24 17.04 10.28
C GLY A 234 2.01 17.79 10.82
N PRO A 235 2.21 19.02 11.33
CA PRO A 235 1.12 19.88 11.81
C PRO A 235 0.08 20.17 10.72
N GLU A 236 -1.15 20.44 11.15
CA GLU A 236 -2.21 20.86 10.24
C GLU A 236 -1.96 22.30 9.78
N HIS A 237 -1.60 22.47 8.51
CA HIS A 237 -1.53 23.79 7.87
C HIS A 237 -2.60 23.90 6.80
N ILE A 238 -3.49 24.88 6.97
CA ILE A 238 -4.56 25.17 6.02
C ILE A 238 -4.54 26.65 5.66
N THR A 239 -4.38 26.92 4.37
CA THR A 239 -4.46 28.26 3.81
C THR A 239 -5.74 28.44 3.03
N LYS A 240 -6.57 29.42 3.41
CA LYS A 240 -7.80 29.78 2.70
C LYS A 240 -7.61 31.09 1.97
N ILE A 241 -7.68 31.04 0.64
CA ILE A 241 -7.53 32.18 -0.26
C ILE A 241 -8.91 32.53 -0.81
N ARG A 242 -9.37 33.74 -0.53
CA ARG A 242 -10.66 34.24 -1.02
C ARG A 242 -10.44 35.31 -2.05
N ASN A 243 -10.97 35.08 -3.25
CA ASN A 243 -10.92 36.02 -4.35
C ASN A 243 -11.64 37.34 -3.98
N GLY A 244 -12.86 37.25 -3.45
CA GLY A 244 -13.68 38.44 -3.15
C GLY A 244 -13.12 39.38 -2.08
N THR A 245 -12.20 38.90 -1.23
CA THR A 245 -11.53 39.74 -0.22
C THR A 245 -10.05 39.94 -0.50
N HIS A 246 -9.51 39.33 -1.57
CA HIS A 246 -8.09 39.36 -1.93
C HIS A 246 -7.14 39.02 -0.75
N LYS A 247 -7.51 38.02 0.06
CA LYS A 247 -6.76 37.63 1.28
C LYS A 247 -6.51 36.13 1.31
N ALA A 248 -5.30 35.76 1.72
CA ALA A 248 -4.95 34.42 2.16
C ALA A 248 -4.91 34.38 3.70
N VAL A 249 -5.76 33.58 4.32
CA VAL A 249 -5.76 33.34 5.77
C VAL A 249 -5.08 32.02 6.02
N VAL A 250 -3.90 32.07 6.65
CA VAL A 250 -3.05 30.91 6.94
C VAL A 250 -3.30 30.48 8.37
N ARG A 251 -3.59 29.18 8.56
CA ARG A 251 -3.83 28.56 9.86
C ARG A 251 -2.85 27.45 10.17
N LYS A 252 -2.53 27.31 11.44
CA LYS A 252 -1.82 26.17 12.02
C LYS A 252 -2.69 25.57 13.12
N ASN A 253 -3.06 24.30 12.98
CA ASN A 253 -3.91 23.58 13.95
C ASN A 253 -5.18 24.38 14.31
N GLY A 254 -5.90 24.88 13.29
CA GLY A 254 -7.11 25.68 13.48
C GLY A 254 -6.91 27.17 13.79
N GLU A 255 -5.76 27.58 14.33
CA GLU A 255 -5.49 28.97 14.73
C GLU A 255 -4.95 29.81 13.58
N VAL A 256 -5.40 31.07 13.47
CA VAL A 256 -4.88 32.01 12.46
C VAL A 256 -3.50 32.49 12.86
N VAL A 257 -2.50 32.17 12.04
CA VAL A 257 -1.10 32.58 12.26
C VAL A 257 -0.69 33.74 11.34
N ARG A 258 -1.38 33.92 10.21
CA ARG A 258 -1.13 35.05 9.30
C ARG A 258 -2.32 35.34 8.40
N THR A 259 -2.51 36.61 8.09
CA THR A 259 -3.37 37.05 6.98
C THR A 259 -2.51 37.82 5.98
N ILE A 260 -2.51 37.37 4.73
CA ILE A 260 -1.66 37.90 3.66
C ILE A 260 -2.56 38.58 2.61
N PRO A 261 -2.36 39.87 2.29
CA PRO A 261 -2.97 40.47 1.11
C PRO A 261 -2.37 39.83 -0.15
N VAL A 262 -3.24 39.40 -1.06
CA VAL A 262 -2.84 38.69 -2.29
C VAL A 262 -3.51 39.29 -3.52
N SER A 263 -2.96 39.03 -4.70
CA SER A 263 -3.61 39.32 -5.99
C SER A 263 -3.67 38.02 -6.80
N LEU A 264 -4.85 37.65 -7.27
CA LEU A 264 -5.07 36.41 -8.04
C LEU A 264 -5.05 36.70 -9.56
N GLY A 265 -5.42 35.70 -10.35
CA GLY A 265 -5.55 35.77 -11.79
C GLY A 265 -6.57 36.80 -12.26
N LYS A 266 -6.17 37.64 -13.22
CA LYS A 266 -7.03 38.64 -13.86
C LYS A 266 -8.11 37.98 -14.72
N ARG A 267 -9.06 38.78 -15.23
CA ARG A 267 -10.10 38.28 -16.13
C ARG A 267 -9.48 37.65 -17.38
N GLY A 268 -9.90 36.44 -17.73
CA GLY A 268 -9.33 35.62 -18.81
C GLY A 268 -8.17 34.72 -18.38
N ASP A 269 -7.59 34.96 -17.21
CA ASP A 269 -6.50 34.17 -16.63
C ASP A 269 -6.82 33.79 -15.17
N GLU A 270 -8.08 33.51 -14.87
CA GLU A 270 -8.53 33.33 -13.50
C GLU A 270 -7.79 32.17 -12.81
N SER A 271 -7.41 32.39 -11.55
CA SER A 271 -6.89 31.33 -10.69
C SER A 271 -7.91 30.21 -10.51
N TYR A 272 -7.45 28.98 -10.32
CA TYR A 272 -8.33 27.87 -10.03
C TYR A 272 -8.96 27.99 -8.63
N SER A 273 -10.29 27.86 -8.54
CA SER A 273 -11.02 27.61 -7.29
C SER A 273 -11.09 26.12 -7.03
N GLY A 274 -10.76 25.71 -5.81
CA GLY A 274 -10.74 24.32 -5.38
C GLY A 274 -9.79 24.10 -4.20
N THR A 275 -9.68 22.85 -3.78
CA THR A 275 -8.76 22.43 -2.71
C THR A 275 -7.53 21.80 -3.34
N MET A 276 -6.40 22.51 -3.27
CA MET A 276 -5.09 22.06 -3.73
C MET A 276 -4.23 21.66 -2.53
N ILE A 277 -3.11 21.01 -2.83
CA ILE A 277 -2.03 20.82 -1.86
C ILE A 277 -0.80 21.62 -2.31
N ALA A 278 0.03 22.04 -1.36
CA ALA A 278 1.37 22.51 -1.66
C ALA A 278 2.20 21.36 -2.25
N GLN A 279 2.84 21.59 -3.39
CA GLN A 279 3.66 20.60 -4.09
C GLN A 279 5.15 20.93 -3.87
N GLU A 280 5.95 21.00 -4.93
CA GLU A 280 7.32 21.45 -4.83
C GLU A 280 7.44 22.95 -4.50
N LYS A 281 8.63 23.30 -4.01
CA LYS A 281 8.99 24.62 -3.57
C LYS A 281 10.32 25.02 -4.22
N ALA A 282 10.39 26.22 -4.77
CA ALA A 282 11.61 26.76 -5.35
C ALA A 282 11.85 28.20 -4.88
N ALA A 283 13.01 28.45 -4.26
CA ALA A 283 13.36 29.79 -3.76
C ALA A 283 13.59 30.79 -4.90
N ASP A 284 14.10 30.32 -6.03
CA ASP A 284 14.20 31.02 -7.31
C ASP A 284 13.67 30.08 -8.40
N PHE A 285 12.78 30.58 -9.25
CA PHE A 285 12.16 29.79 -10.31
C PHE A 285 11.95 30.66 -11.54
N LEU A 286 12.40 30.19 -12.69
CA LEU A 286 12.08 30.81 -13.97
C LEU A 286 10.69 30.35 -14.39
N MET A 287 9.70 31.23 -14.24
CA MET A 287 8.37 31.01 -14.78
C MET A 287 8.35 31.37 -16.26
N ASP A 288 8.24 30.33 -17.09
CA ASP A 288 8.10 30.44 -18.54
C ASP A 288 6.74 29.91 -18.98
N SER A 289 5.93 30.77 -19.59
CA SER A 289 4.59 30.43 -20.05
C SER A 289 4.57 29.41 -21.19
N ALA A 290 5.69 29.21 -21.90
CA ALA A 290 5.82 28.14 -22.89
C ALA A 290 5.66 26.75 -22.24
N THR A 291 6.08 26.57 -20.98
CA THR A 291 5.98 25.30 -20.26
C THR A 291 4.54 24.86 -19.97
N ILE A 292 3.59 25.79 -20.07
CA ILE A 292 2.15 25.54 -19.92
C ILE A 292 1.37 25.73 -21.23
N GLY A 293 2.08 25.76 -22.37
CA GLY A 293 1.48 25.85 -23.70
C GLY A 293 1.01 27.26 -24.10
N ARG A 294 1.51 28.32 -23.46
CA ARG A 294 1.16 29.72 -23.74
C ARG A 294 2.41 30.56 -24.01
N PRO A 295 3.23 30.22 -25.02
CA PRO A 295 4.52 30.86 -25.24
C PRO A 295 4.38 32.39 -25.40
N GLY A 296 5.27 33.13 -24.74
CA GLY A 296 5.39 34.59 -24.90
C GLY A 296 4.53 35.45 -23.96
N GLU A 297 3.66 34.86 -23.14
CA GLU A 297 2.83 35.63 -22.19
C GLU A 297 3.59 36.11 -20.96
N TYR A 298 4.53 35.31 -20.45
CA TYR A 298 5.44 35.72 -19.39
C TYR A 298 6.72 34.89 -19.41
N TYR A 299 7.81 35.55 -19.03
CA TYR A 299 9.12 34.96 -18.82
C TYR A 299 9.80 35.73 -17.69
N ALA A 300 9.75 35.20 -16.47
CA ALA A 300 10.17 35.94 -15.28
C ALA A 300 10.78 35.05 -14.21
N HIS A 301 11.88 35.52 -13.63
CA HIS A 301 12.40 34.96 -12.39
C HIS A 301 11.53 35.41 -11.21
N THR A 302 10.93 34.44 -10.54
CA THR A 302 10.11 34.66 -9.35
C THR A 302 10.76 34.02 -8.14
N LYS A 303 10.54 34.61 -6.96
CA LYS A 303 11.09 34.11 -5.70
C LYS A 303 10.04 33.50 -4.80
N TRP A 304 10.47 32.57 -3.95
CA TRP A 304 9.66 31.96 -2.88
C TRP A 304 8.39 31.30 -3.42
N ASN A 305 8.58 30.39 -4.36
CA ASN A 305 7.52 29.76 -5.13
C ASN A 305 7.05 28.49 -4.43
N VAL A 306 5.74 28.38 -4.22
CA VAL A 306 5.07 27.14 -3.78
C VAL A 306 4.09 26.74 -4.89
N ARG A 307 4.34 25.59 -5.53
CA ARG A 307 3.45 25.10 -6.60
C ARG A 307 2.14 24.59 -6.00
N MET A 308 1.03 24.85 -6.68
CA MET A 308 -0.31 24.42 -6.33
C MET A 308 -0.96 23.52 -7.40
N THR A 309 -0.59 23.70 -8.68
CA THR A 309 -1.08 22.86 -9.80
C THR A 309 0.02 22.55 -10.81
N TYR A 310 -0.12 21.44 -11.55
CA TYR A 310 0.79 21.10 -12.66
C TYR A 310 0.69 22.11 -13.81
N SER A 311 -0.50 22.67 -14.05
CA SER A 311 -0.73 23.74 -15.03
C SER A 311 -0.15 25.11 -14.67
N GLY A 312 0.68 25.20 -13.62
CA GLY A 312 1.53 26.36 -13.35
C GLY A 312 0.92 27.40 -12.41
N MET A 313 -0.03 27.04 -11.55
CA MET A 313 -0.48 27.94 -10.49
C MET A 313 0.46 27.87 -9.29
N PHE A 314 1.05 29.00 -8.90
CA PHE A 314 1.94 29.12 -7.75
C PHE A 314 1.47 30.20 -6.77
N PHE A 315 1.84 30.05 -5.50
CA PHE A 315 1.94 31.17 -4.56
C PHE A 315 3.38 31.67 -4.57
N HIS A 316 3.62 32.96 -4.88
CA HIS A 316 4.99 33.48 -5.00
C HIS A 316 5.12 34.98 -4.71
N ALA A 317 6.38 35.43 -4.62
CA ALA A 317 6.71 36.84 -4.50
C ALA A 317 6.45 37.60 -5.81
N ALA A 318 5.73 38.71 -5.71
CA ALA A 318 5.41 39.61 -6.82
C ALA A 318 5.56 41.08 -6.37
N PRO A 319 6.81 41.56 -6.17
CA PRO A 319 7.05 42.94 -5.73
C PRO A 319 6.47 43.99 -6.70
N TRP A 320 6.35 43.65 -7.99
CA TRP A 320 5.75 44.51 -9.01
C TRP A 320 4.23 44.72 -8.85
N SER A 321 3.55 43.95 -7.99
CA SER A 321 2.09 43.99 -7.87
C SER A 321 1.59 44.32 -6.46
N THR A 322 2.44 44.85 -5.58
CA THR A 322 2.08 45.15 -4.17
C THR A 322 0.89 46.10 -4.05
N GLY A 323 0.78 47.10 -4.92
CA GLY A 323 -0.37 48.02 -4.97
C GLY A 323 -1.69 47.38 -5.44
N ALA A 324 -1.68 46.15 -5.95
CA ALA A 324 -2.87 45.39 -6.32
C ALA A 324 -3.26 44.34 -5.26
N GLN A 325 -2.29 43.85 -4.49
CA GLN A 325 -2.51 42.82 -3.47
C GLN A 325 -3.47 43.33 -2.39
N GLY A 326 -4.51 42.56 -2.10
CA GLY A 326 -5.58 42.97 -1.19
C GLY A 326 -6.72 43.77 -1.85
N ASN A 327 -6.62 44.11 -3.14
CA ASN A 327 -7.55 45.03 -3.80
C ASN A 327 -8.08 44.56 -5.16
N ARG A 328 -7.22 43.99 -6.02
CA ARG A 328 -7.60 43.55 -7.38
C ARG A 328 -6.70 42.43 -7.89
N ASN A 329 -7.14 41.74 -8.94
CA ASN A 329 -6.41 40.65 -9.58
C ASN A 329 -5.65 41.10 -10.81
N VAL A 330 -4.35 40.76 -10.89
CA VAL A 330 -3.48 41.16 -12.00
C VAL A 330 -2.57 40.05 -12.53
N SER A 331 -2.56 38.85 -11.93
CA SER A 331 -1.66 37.77 -12.34
C SER A 331 -2.22 36.98 -13.55
N HIS A 332 -1.41 36.07 -14.08
CA HIS A 332 -1.82 35.07 -15.09
C HIS A 332 -2.36 33.76 -14.46
N GLY A 333 -2.86 33.84 -13.22
CA GLY A 333 -3.43 32.70 -12.49
C GLY A 333 -2.74 32.41 -11.16
N CYS A 334 -1.49 32.85 -10.98
CA CYS A 334 -0.77 32.74 -9.72
C CYS A 334 -1.40 33.55 -8.58
N VAL A 335 -1.02 33.23 -7.35
CA VAL A 335 -1.32 33.99 -6.14
C VAL A 335 -0.10 34.86 -5.83
N ASN A 336 -0.19 36.13 -6.20
CA ASN A 336 0.85 37.11 -5.97
C ASN A 336 0.81 37.60 -4.52
N ALA A 337 1.96 37.59 -3.84
CA ALA A 337 2.15 38.19 -2.52
C ALA A 337 3.39 39.08 -2.47
N SER A 338 3.50 39.93 -1.45
CA SER A 338 4.72 40.72 -1.22
C SER A 338 5.92 39.80 -0.97
N LEU A 339 7.13 40.29 -1.23
CA LEU A 339 8.36 39.50 -1.05
C LEU A 339 8.46 38.91 0.36
N ALA A 340 8.18 39.71 1.40
CA ALA A 340 8.21 39.28 2.79
C ALA A 340 7.13 38.23 3.12
N ASN A 341 5.91 38.40 2.61
CA ASN A 341 4.83 37.44 2.84
C ASN A 341 5.08 36.12 2.11
N ALA A 342 5.58 36.17 0.87
CA ALA A 342 5.92 34.99 0.10
C ALA A 342 7.09 34.22 0.74
N HIS A 343 8.14 34.92 1.21
CA HIS A 343 9.25 34.29 1.94
C HIS A 343 8.76 33.59 3.21
N TRP A 344 7.91 34.25 4.00
CA TRP A 344 7.33 33.62 5.17
C TRP A 344 6.45 32.42 4.82
N PHE A 345 5.60 32.54 3.81
CA PHE A 345 4.71 31.47 3.37
C PHE A 345 5.52 30.26 2.89
N TYR A 346 6.56 30.51 2.09
CA TYR A 346 7.51 29.51 1.64
C TYR A 346 8.16 28.78 2.82
N ASN A 347 8.60 29.48 3.87
CA ASN A 347 9.23 28.81 5.01
C ASN A 347 8.23 28.08 5.92
N PHE A 348 7.00 28.58 6.02
CA PHE A 348 5.93 27.98 6.81
C PHE A 348 5.36 26.71 6.16
N THR A 349 5.13 26.75 4.86
CA THR A 349 4.45 25.69 4.10
C THR A 349 5.37 24.51 3.83
N GLN A 350 4.85 23.31 4.02
CA GLN A 350 5.48 22.05 3.64
C GLN A 350 4.65 21.33 2.55
N ARG A 351 5.27 20.39 1.85
CA ARG A 351 4.58 19.62 0.81
C ARG A 351 3.41 18.86 1.42
N GLY A 352 2.24 18.91 0.79
CA GLY A 352 1.01 18.30 1.29
C GLY A 352 0.10 19.22 2.12
N ASP A 353 0.55 20.44 2.46
CA ASP A 353 -0.31 21.41 3.16
C ASP A 353 -1.50 21.83 2.29
N ILE A 354 -2.66 22.06 2.90
CA ILE A 354 -3.88 22.40 2.17
C ILE A 354 -3.88 23.87 1.77
N ILE A 355 -4.14 24.14 0.49
CA ILE A 355 -4.38 25.49 -0.03
C ILE A 355 -5.73 25.50 -0.75
N LYS A 356 -6.74 26.11 -0.12
CA LYS A 356 -8.09 26.22 -0.65
C LYS A 356 -8.34 27.61 -1.24
N VAL A 357 -8.62 27.67 -2.53
CA VAL A 357 -8.97 28.91 -3.25
C VAL A 357 -10.47 28.91 -3.53
N THR A 358 -11.14 30.04 -3.29
CA THR A 358 -12.58 30.19 -3.53
C THR A 358 -12.92 31.53 -4.18
N GLY A 359 -14.01 31.56 -4.94
CA GLY A 359 -14.59 32.79 -5.48
C GLY A 359 -14.05 33.21 -6.85
N THR A 360 -13.43 32.29 -7.59
CA THR A 360 -13.04 32.48 -9.00
C THR A 360 -13.96 31.66 -9.92
N SER A 361 -14.03 32.05 -11.20
CA SER A 361 -14.84 31.37 -12.22
C SER A 361 -14.23 30.03 -12.65
N ARG A 362 -12.90 29.92 -12.70
CA ARG A 362 -12.19 28.71 -13.11
C ARG A 362 -12.18 27.66 -12.00
N LYS A 363 -12.61 26.43 -12.28
CA LYS A 363 -12.67 25.32 -11.31
C LYS A 363 -11.47 24.38 -11.44
N LEU A 364 -10.90 23.98 -10.32
CA LEU A 364 -9.82 23.00 -10.25
C LEU A 364 -10.27 21.69 -10.90
N GLN A 365 -9.43 21.16 -11.77
CA GLN A 365 -9.67 19.89 -12.44
C GLN A 365 -8.89 18.78 -11.72
N PHE A 366 -9.53 17.61 -11.59
CA PHE A 366 -8.85 16.42 -11.11
C PHE A 366 -7.73 16.00 -12.07
N GLY A 367 -6.56 15.64 -11.55
CA GLY A 367 -5.39 15.28 -12.35
C GLY A 367 -4.50 16.46 -12.78
N ASN A 368 -4.83 17.69 -12.36
CA ASN A 368 -3.96 18.87 -12.56
C ASN A 368 -2.87 18.97 -11.48
N GLY A 369 -2.16 17.87 -11.25
CA GLY A 369 -1.33 17.64 -10.07
C GLY A 369 -1.95 16.65 -9.09
N PRO A 370 -1.31 16.39 -7.94
CA PRO A 370 -1.95 15.70 -6.83
C PRO A 370 -3.09 16.57 -6.28
N THR A 371 -4.27 16.41 -6.85
CA THR A 371 -5.50 17.11 -6.48
C THR A 371 -6.53 16.15 -5.87
N PRO A 372 -6.17 15.35 -4.84
CA PRO A 372 -7.04 14.28 -4.37
C PRO A 372 -8.32 14.80 -3.71
N TRP A 373 -8.31 16.08 -3.30
CA TRP A 373 -9.42 16.80 -2.68
C TRP A 373 -10.25 17.62 -3.68
N ALA A 374 -10.01 17.48 -4.98
CA ALA A 374 -10.86 18.05 -6.02
C ALA A 374 -12.16 17.23 -6.22
N LYS A 375 -12.14 15.94 -5.86
CA LYS A 375 -13.27 15.02 -5.91
C LYS A 375 -13.96 14.90 -4.55
N SER A 376 -15.27 14.64 -4.55
CA SER A 376 -15.98 14.19 -3.35
C SER A 376 -15.44 12.83 -2.88
N TRP A 377 -15.84 12.38 -1.68
CA TRP A 377 -15.51 11.03 -1.23
C TRP A 377 -16.18 9.96 -2.11
N GLU A 378 -17.43 10.15 -2.53
CA GLU A 378 -18.10 9.19 -3.42
C GLU A 378 -17.40 9.09 -4.77
N GLU A 379 -17.03 10.23 -5.38
CA GLU A 379 -16.29 10.26 -6.65
C GLU A 379 -14.88 9.65 -6.54
N TRP A 380 -14.27 9.73 -5.35
CA TRP A 380 -12.97 9.12 -5.08
C TRP A 380 -13.09 7.59 -5.04
N LEU A 381 -14.06 7.08 -4.27
CA LEU A 381 -14.38 5.65 -4.17
C LEU A 381 -14.75 5.04 -5.53
N ALA A 382 -15.49 5.78 -6.36
CA ALA A 382 -15.85 5.35 -7.71
C ALA A 382 -14.63 5.16 -8.63
N GLY A 383 -13.47 5.74 -8.29
CA GLY A 383 -12.22 5.54 -9.03
C GLY A 383 -11.40 4.33 -8.58
N SER A 384 -11.81 3.60 -7.54
CA SER A 384 -11.18 2.33 -7.15
C SER A 384 -11.60 1.21 -8.09
N ALA A 385 -10.65 0.31 -8.39
CA ALA A 385 -10.92 -0.94 -9.08
C ALA A 385 -11.50 -2.03 -8.16
N LEU A 386 -11.50 -1.82 -6.85
CA LEU A 386 -12.06 -2.69 -5.81
C LEU A 386 -13.46 -2.23 -5.39
N SER A 387 -14.40 -2.15 -6.34
CA SER A 387 -15.85 -2.08 -6.10
C SER A 387 -16.32 -1.29 -4.86
N GLY A 388 -15.84 -0.05 -4.68
CA GLY A 388 -16.29 0.87 -3.63
C GLY A 388 -16.02 0.46 -2.18
N ARG A 389 -15.10 -0.48 -1.91
CA ARG A 389 -14.76 -0.91 -0.54
C ARG A 389 -13.56 -0.13 0.03
N SER A 390 -13.69 0.38 1.25
CA SER A 390 -12.57 0.93 2.03
C SER A 390 -11.51 -0.15 2.24
N THR A 391 -10.23 0.18 2.02
CA THR A 391 -9.12 -0.78 2.15
C THR A 391 -8.52 -0.82 3.55
N SER A 392 -9.21 -0.28 4.55
CA SER A 392 -8.82 -0.38 5.96
C SER A 392 -9.16 -1.74 6.60
N ASP A 393 -9.65 -2.72 5.82
CA ASP A 393 -9.81 -4.09 6.29
C ASP A 393 -8.50 -4.87 6.08
N PRO A 394 -7.78 -5.29 7.14
CA PRO A 394 -6.57 -6.09 7.03
C PRO A 394 -6.81 -7.54 6.54
N ARG A 395 -8.03 -7.91 6.12
CA ARG A 395 -8.40 -9.24 5.64
C ARG A 395 -8.71 -9.31 4.14
N LEU A 396 -7.90 -8.66 3.31
CA LEU A 396 -7.86 -8.93 1.87
C LEU A 396 -6.52 -9.50 1.45
#